data_AF-A0A426CLP6-F1
#
_entry.id   AF-A0A426CLP6-F1
#
_cell.length_a   1.000
_cell.length_b   1.000
_cell.length_c   1.000
_cell.angle_alpha   90.00
_cell.angle_beta   90.00
_cell.angle_gamma   90.00
#
_symmetry.space_group_name_H-M   'P 1'
#
loop_
_entity.id
_entity.type
_entity.pdbx_description
1 polymer ?
#
loop_
_entity_poly.entity_id
_entity_poly.type
_entity_poly.pdbx_seq_one_letter_code
_entity_poly.pdbx_strand_id
1 'polypeptide(L)'
;MSFKSYAITTLDDDSIELADPQPLVFSGHHGLIARFVRAEPKRAIDPWKLCPGELHALAFPEGFTGERAIVFEETTETTLEIQWLQSIHGQSAARTEMLFSFTPLRIESARLPLRVRPPTVSRTYAEELVLEGGVLSPQGTWRWCKPHLNLGGVVLQRQPTLAGRPL
;
A
#
# COMPACT_ATOMS: atom_id res chain seq x y z
N MET A 1 -8.01 8.98 -7.14
CA MET A 1 -7.06 7.95 -6.66
C MET A 1 -6.19 8.57 -5.58
N SER A 2 -6.13 8.00 -4.38
CA SER A 2 -5.28 8.51 -3.30
C SER A 2 -4.93 7.43 -2.28
N PHE A 3 -3.73 7.49 -1.71
CA PHE A 3 -3.40 6.69 -0.53
C PHE A 3 -3.79 7.42 0.75
N LYS A 4 -4.27 6.65 1.73
CA LYS A 4 -4.62 7.14 3.06
C LYS A 4 -4.16 6.14 4.10
N SER A 5 -3.74 6.64 5.25
CA SER A 5 -3.57 5.87 6.47
C SER A 5 -4.86 5.94 7.27
N TYR A 6 -5.40 4.80 7.69
CA TYR A 6 -6.61 4.69 8.50
C TYR A 6 -6.29 4.05 9.84
N ALA A 7 -6.89 4.54 10.92
CA ALA A 7 -6.97 3.79 12.16
C ALA A 7 -7.84 2.55 11.93
N ILE A 8 -7.37 1.39 12.40
CA ILE A 8 -8.07 0.12 12.21
C ILE A 8 -8.65 -0.39 13.52
N THR A 9 -9.88 -0.88 13.45
CA THR A 9 -10.53 -1.64 14.53
C THR A 9 -11.17 -2.89 13.93
N THR A 10 -10.81 -4.06 14.44
CA THR A 10 -11.48 -5.32 14.05
C THR A 10 -12.70 -5.49 14.93
N LEU A 11 -13.86 -5.75 14.31
CA LEU A 11 -15.14 -5.97 14.99
C LEU A 11 -15.38 -7.47 15.24
N ASP A 12 -16.36 -7.79 16.07
CA ASP A 12 -16.72 -9.16 16.47
C ASP A 12 -17.17 -10.07 15.31
N ASP A 13 -17.56 -9.49 14.18
CA ASP A 13 -18.04 -10.22 12.99
C ASP A 13 -16.99 -10.35 11.87
N ASP A 14 -15.71 -10.16 12.22
CA ASP A 14 -14.54 -10.12 11.32
C ASP A 14 -14.56 -8.99 10.29
N SER A 15 -15.48 -8.02 10.42
CA SER A 15 -15.39 -6.78 9.66
C SER A 15 -14.41 -5.81 10.31
N ILE A 16 -13.91 -4.88 9.50
CA ILE A 16 -12.90 -3.91 9.91
C ILE A 16 -13.49 -2.52 9.74
N GLU A 17 -13.34 -1.69 10.76
CA GLU A 17 -13.61 -0.27 10.68
C GLU A 17 -12.33 0.49 10.33
N LEU A 18 -12.41 1.32 9.29
CA LEU A 18 -11.37 2.26 8.90
C LEU A 18 -11.83 3.67 9.28
N ALA A 19 -11.21 4.23 10.31
CA ALA A 19 -11.51 5.55 10.86
C ALA A 19 -10.33 6.52 10.70
N ASP A 20 -10.57 7.81 10.95
CA ASP A 20 -9.52 8.85 10.98
C ASP A 20 -8.60 8.83 9.72
N PRO A 21 -9.13 9.13 8.52
CA PRO A 21 -8.35 9.13 7.30
C PRO A 21 -7.26 10.21 7.32
N GLN A 22 -6.00 9.78 7.20
CA GLN A 22 -4.85 10.67 7.06
C GLN A 22 -4.24 10.51 5.65
N PRO A 23 -4.21 11.57 4.82
CA PRO A 23 -3.71 11.47 3.45
C PRO A 23 -2.21 11.10 3.43
N LEU A 24 -1.83 10.26 2.48
CA LEU A 24 -0.44 9.86 2.27
C LEU A 24 0.05 10.28 0.88
N VAL A 25 1.22 10.92 0.87
CA VAL A 25 1.92 11.28 -0.35
C VAL A 25 3.06 10.27 -0.56
N PHE A 26 2.91 9.38 -1.54
CA PHE A 26 3.91 8.35 -1.83
C PHE A 26 5.05 8.84 -2.72
N SER A 27 4.72 9.62 -3.74
CA SER A 27 5.64 10.09 -4.78
C SER A 27 5.97 11.57 -4.64
N GLY A 28 6.94 12.05 -5.43
CA GLY A 28 7.42 13.42 -5.40
C GLY A 28 8.51 13.67 -4.35
N HIS A 29 9.09 14.88 -4.37
CA HIS A 29 10.24 15.25 -3.54
C HIS A 29 9.98 15.01 -2.03
N HIS A 30 8.75 15.25 -1.59
CA HIS A 30 8.34 15.09 -0.18
C HIS A 30 7.60 13.78 0.11
N GLY A 31 7.44 12.93 -0.90
CA GLY A 31 6.75 11.65 -0.78
C GLY A 31 7.53 10.60 0.01
N LEU A 32 6.81 9.58 0.46
CA LEU A 32 7.35 8.50 1.31
C LEU A 32 8.58 7.81 0.73
N ILE A 33 8.59 7.56 -0.57
CA ILE A 33 9.73 6.87 -1.20
C ILE A 33 10.96 7.78 -1.21
N ALA A 34 10.80 9.06 -1.54
CA ALA A 34 11.91 10.01 -1.50
C ALA A 34 12.45 10.19 -0.06
N ARG A 35 11.58 10.11 0.95
CA ARG A 35 12.00 10.11 2.38
C ARG A 35 12.80 8.86 2.72
N PHE A 36 12.32 7.67 2.33
CA PHE A 36 13.05 6.40 2.49
C PHE A 36 14.45 6.47 1.85
N VAL A 37 14.53 6.89 0.59
CA VAL A 37 15.80 6.98 -0.15
C VAL A 37 16.81 7.89 0.54
N ARG A 38 16.35 9.02 1.10
CA ARG A 38 17.21 9.94 1.86
C ARG A 38 17.64 9.38 3.21
N ALA A 39 16.74 8.67 3.90
CA ALA A 39 17.01 8.10 5.21
C ALA A 39 17.95 6.88 5.12
N GLU A 40 17.79 6.06 4.08
CA GLU A 40 18.48 4.79 3.91
C GLU A 40 19.11 4.64 2.51
N PRO A 41 20.02 5.56 2.10
CA PRO A 41 20.57 5.58 0.75
C PRO A 41 21.30 4.29 0.38
N LYS A 42 21.93 3.62 1.35
CA LYS A 42 22.62 2.33 1.15
C LYS A 42 21.66 1.16 0.89
N ARG A 43 20.45 1.18 1.46
CA ARG A 43 19.44 0.15 1.19
C ARG A 43 18.72 0.43 -0.12
N ALA A 44 18.55 1.70 -0.45
CA ALA A 44 17.83 2.14 -1.64
C ALA A 44 18.55 1.84 -2.97
N ILE A 45 19.86 1.57 -2.96
CA ILE A 45 20.64 1.20 -4.16
C ILE A 45 20.38 -0.25 -4.61
N ASP A 46 20.05 -1.14 -3.67
CA ASP A 46 19.75 -2.55 -3.91
C ASP A 46 18.24 -2.80 -3.98
N PRO A 47 17.76 -3.98 -4.41
CA PRO A 47 16.36 -4.33 -4.27
C PRO A 47 15.90 -4.24 -2.81
N TRP A 48 14.80 -3.52 -2.57
CA TRP A 48 14.28 -3.28 -1.21
C TRP A 48 12.79 -3.58 -1.12
N LYS A 49 12.34 -3.84 0.10
CA LYS A 49 10.92 -3.97 0.48
C LYS A 49 10.62 -3.00 1.61
N LEU A 50 9.51 -2.28 1.54
CA LEU A 50 8.95 -1.48 2.61
C LEU A 50 7.62 -2.07 3.05
N CYS A 51 7.51 -2.39 4.34
CA CYS A 51 6.26 -2.82 4.97
C CYS A 51 5.44 -1.61 5.46
N PRO A 52 4.12 -1.74 5.68
CA PRO A 52 3.25 -0.64 6.11
C PRO A 52 3.72 0.06 7.39
N GLY A 53 4.32 -0.68 8.34
CA GLY A 53 4.89 -0.09 9.56
C GLY A 53 6.05 0.88 9.27
N GLU A 54 6.96 0.52 8.36
CA GLU A 54 8.06 1.39 7.94
C GLU A 54 7.54 2.63 7.20
N LEU A 55 6.52 2.44 6.36
CA LEU A 55 5.86 3.54 5.65
C LEU A 55 5.17 4.51 6.63
N HIS A 56 4.52 4.00 7.67
CA HIS A 56 3.94 4.85 8.72
C HIS A 56 5.03 5.61 9.49
N ALA A 57 6.13 4.96 9.85
CA ALA A 57 7.25 5.63 10.53
C ALA A 57 7.86 6.77 9.68
N LEU A 58 7.91 6.60 8.36
CA LEU A 58 8.36 7.63 7.42
C LEU A 58 7.34 8.78 7.22
N ALA A 59 6.04 8.45 7.24
CA ALA A 59 4.97 9.43 7.07
C ALA A 59 4.77 10.27 8.34
N PHE A 60 4.83 9.63 9.51
CA PHE A 60 4.49 10.20 10.81
C PHE A 60 5.59 9.87 11.83
N PRO A 61 6.72 10.62 11.80
CA PRO A 61 7.87 10.37 12.68
C PRO A 61 7.55 10.52 14.17
N GLU A 62 6.55 11.35 14.49
CA GLU A 62 6.03 11.55 15.85
C GLU A 62 5.17 10.36 16.33
N GLY A 63 4.85 9.43 15.42
CA GLY A 63 4.08 8.23 15.70
C GLY A 63 2.56 8.45 15.69
N PHE A 64 1.86 7.38 16.06
CA PHE A 64 0.41 7.37 16.24
C PHE A 64 0.06 6.59 17.50
N THR A 65 -1.15 6.85 17.99
CA THR A 65 -1.82 5.99 18.96
C THR A 65 -2.63 4.93 18.21
N GLY A 66 -2.25 3.65 18.35
CA GLY A 66 -3.01 2.51 17.82
C GLY A 66 -2.54 1.99 16.46
N GLU A 67 -3.15 0.89 16.01
CA GLU A 67 -2.82 0.26 14.73
C GLU A 67 -3.44 1.01 13.56
N ARG A 68 -2.71 1.04 12.44
CA ARG A 68 -3.14 1.71 11.22
C ARG A 68 -2.87 0.87 9.97
N ALA A 69 -3.75 1.02 8.99
CA ALA A 69 -3.62 0.43 7.66
C ALA A 69 -3.38 1.52 6.61
N ILE A 70 -2.60 1.18 5.58
CA ILE A 70 -2.47 2.02 4.38
C ILE A 70 -3.43 1.47 3.33
N VAL A 71 -4.35 2.31 2.87
CA VAL A 71 -5.36 1.98 1.87
C VAL A 71 -5.18 2.87 0.65
N PHE A 72 -5.20 2.25 -0.53
CA PHE A 72 -5.37 2.94 -1.79
C PHE A 72 -6.86 3.00 -2.13
N GLU A 73 -7.35 4.23 -2.32
CA GLU A 73 -8.72 4.49 -2.71
C GLU A 73 -8.80 4.90 -4.18
N GLU A 74 -9.62 4.19 -4.93
CA GLU A 74 -9.97 4.52 -6.30
C GLU A 74 -11.46 4.86 -6.35
N THR A 75 -11.76 6.11 -6.67
CA THR A 75 -13.13 6.58 -6.87
C THR A 75 -13.35 6.76 -8.36
N THR A 76 -14.27 5.98 -8.92
CA THR A 76 -14.84 6.20 -10.25
C THR A 76 -16.10 7.06 -10.13
N GLU A 77 -16.76 7.38 -11.25
CA GLU A 77 -18.02 8.15 -11.23
C GLU A 77 -19.14 7.50 -10.41
N THR A 78 -19.08 6.18 -10.18
CA THR A 78 -20.17 5.43 -9.54
C THR A 78 -19.73 4.50 -8.40
N THR A 79 -18.43 4.21 -8.28
CA THR A 79 -17.92 3.24 -7.30
C THR A 79 -16.71 3.76 -6.54
N LEU A 80 -16.64 3.39 -5.26
CA LEU A 80 -15.42 3.47 -4.46
C LEU A 80 -14.84 2.05 -4.38
N GLU A 81 -13.59 1.91 -4.79
CA GLU A 81 -12.80 0.71 -4.59
C GLU A 81 -11.68 1.01 -3.59
N ILE A 82 -11.42 0.05 -2.71
CA ILE A 82 -10.41 0.17 -1.67
C ILE A 82 -9.50 -1.04 -1.66
N GLN A 83 -8.20 -0.77 -1.54
CA GLN A 83 -7.16 -1.78 -1.59
C GLN A 83 -6.19 -1.57 -0.43
N TRP A 84 -6.02 -2.58 0.42
CA TRP A 84 -5.09 -2.53 1.55
C TRP A 84 -3.67 -2.84 1.07
N LEU A 85 -2.77 -1.87 1.20
CA LEU A 85 -1.35 -2.03 0.93
C LEU A 85 -0.70 -3.01 1.91
N GLN A 86 -0.09 -4.07 1.36
CA GLN A 86 0.66 -5.08 2.09
C GLN A 86 2.16 -4.81 2.10
N SER A 87 2.71 -4.30 1.00
CA SER A 87 4.12 -3.89 0.90
C SER A 87 4.41 -3.17 -0.40
N ILE A 88 5.55 -2.48 -0.45
CA ILE A 88 6.12 -1.93 -1.67
C ILE A 88 7.50 -2.53 -1.87
N HIS A 89 7.79 -3.00 -3.07
CA HIS A 89 9.11 -3.43 -3.48
C HIS A 89 9.68 -2.42 -4.47
N GLY A 90 11.00 -2.19 -4.45
CA GLY A 90 11.68 -1.38 -5.46
C GLY A 90 12.84 -2.15 -6.09
N GLN A 91 13.02 -2.04 -7.41
CA GLN A 91 14.11 -2.65 -8.16
C GLN A 91 15.19 -1.64 -8.59
N SER A 92 16.20 -1.43 -7.75
CA SER A 92 17.54 -0.87 -8.07
C SER A 92 17.68 0.56 -8.67
N ALA A 93 18.94 1.04 -8.66
CA ALA A 93 19.33 2.44 -8.82
C ALA A 93 19.16 3.09 -10.21
N ALA A 94 19.08 2.32 -11.31
CA ALA A 94 19.07 2.87 -12.68
C ALA A 94 17.65 3.20 -13.21
N ARG A 95 16.63 2.52 -12.69
CA ARG A 95 15.20 2.75 -12.95
C ARG A 95 14.44 2.27 -11.73
N THR A 96 13.84 3.18 -10.97
CA THR A 96 13.02 2.76 -9.82
C THR A 96 11.70 2.23 -10.36
N GLU A 97 11.66 0.93 -10.66
CA GLU A 97 10.40 0.21 -10.83
C GLU A 97 9.94 -0.21 -9.44
N MET A 98 8.76 0.27 -9.03
CA MET A 98 8.19 -0.08 -7.74
C MET A 98 6.98 -0.97 -7.92
N LEU A 99 6.95 -2.08 -7.20
CA LEU A 99 5.85 -3.02 -7.16
C LEU A 99 5.05 -2.86 -5.87
N PHE A 100 3.82 -2.39 -5.97
CA PHE A 100 2.90 -2.26 -4.84
C PHE A 100 2.06 -3.52 -4.70
N SER A 101 2.13 -4.18 -3.54
CA SER A 101 1.33 -5.35 -3.22
C SER A 101 0.07 -4.97 -2.46
N PHE A 102 -1.10 -5.29 -2.99
CA PHE A 102 -2.39 -4.93 -2.41
C PHE A 102 -3.33 -6.11 -2.18
N THR A 103 -4.16 -6.03 -1.15
CA THR A 103 -5.32 -6.90 -0.95
C THR A 103 -6.60 -6.09 -1.15
N PRO A 104 -7.49 -6.45 -2.10
CA PRO A 104 -8.74 -5.71 -2.30
C PRO A 104 -9.67 -5.91 -1.10
N LEU A 105 -10.37 -4.87 -0.68
CA LEU A 105 -11.33 -4.96 0.42
C LEU A 105 -12.75 -4.78 -0.10
N ARG A 106 -13.69 -5.53 0.46
CA ARG A 106 -15.12 -5.38 0.16
C ARG A 106 -15.69 -4.29 1.05
N ILE A 107 -16.25 -3.24 0.45
CA ILE A 107 -16.96 -2.19 1.20
C ILE A 107 -18.34 -2.70 1.62
N GLU A 108 -18.60 -2.67 2.92
CA GLU A 108 -19.93 -2.94 3.50
C GLU A 108 -20.68 -1.62 3.78
N SER A 109 -19.95 -0.56 4.14
CA SER A 109 -20.47 0.80 4.27
C SER A 109 -19.42 1.81 3.81
N ALA A 110 -19.81 2.71 2.90
CA ALA A 110 -18.96 3.79 2.39
C ALA A 110 -19.03 5.08 3.23
N ARG A 111 -19.78 5.10 4.34
CA ARG A 111 -19.79 6.23 5.29
C ARG A 111 -18.62 6.07 6.26
N LEU A 112 -18.07 7.16 6.79
CA LEU A 112 -17.04 7.10 7.83
C LEU A 112 -17.65 6.81 9.21
N PRO A 113 -17.04 5.92 10.03
CA PRO A 113 -15.90 5.07 9.69
C PRO A 113 -16.29 4.02 8.62
N LEU A 114 -15.41 3.80 7.64
CA LEU A 114 -15.69 2.84 6.56
C LEU A 114 -15.76 1.45 7.16
N ARG A 115 -16.79 0.68 6.81
CA ARG A 115 -16.87 -0.72 7.21
C ARG A 115 -16.50 -1.59 6.02
N VAL A 116 -15.51 -2.44 6.22
CA VAL A 116 -14.90 -3.21 5.14
C VAL A 116 -14.69 -4.65 5.59
N ARG A 117 -14.59 -5.57 4.64
CA ARG A 117 -14.26 -6.97 4.92
C ARG A 117 -13.12 -7.43 4.02
N PRO A 118 -12.15 -8.19 4.54
CA PRO A 118 -11.20 -8.91 3.70
C PRO A 118 -11.94 -9.79 2.69
N PRO A 119 -11.35 -10.02 1.51
CA PRO A 119 -11.95 -10.88 0.51
C PRO A 119 -11.86 -12.33 1.00
N THR A 120 -12.89 -13.15 0.74
CA THR A 120 -12.92 -14.57 1.10
C THR A 120 -11.80 -15.38 0.43
N VAL A 121 -11.23 -14.84 -0.65
CA VAL A 121 -10.07 -15.40 -1.36
C VAL A 121 -8.99 -14.32 -1.42
N SER A 122 -7.85 -14.58 -0.77
CA SER A 122 -6.70 -13.69 -0.84
C SER A 122 -6.19 -13.58 -2.28
N ARG A 123 -6.18 -12.36 -2.81
CA ARG A 123 -5.55 -12.01 -4.08
C ARG A 123 -4.64 -10.83 -3.82
N THR A 124 -3.35 -11.00 -4.14
CA THR A 124 -2.38 -9.92 -4.08
C THR A 124 -2.17 -9.37 -5.47
N TYR A 125 -2.40 -8.08 -5.63
CA TYR A 125 -2.19 -7.36 -6.89
C TYR A 125 -0.90 -6.56 -6.81
N ALA A 126 -0.24 -6.46 -7.96
CA ALA A 126 1.06 -5.83 -8.10
C ALA A 126 0.96 -4.66 -9.09
N GLU A 127 1.28 -3.44 -8.66
CA GLU A 127 1.27 -2.27 -9.55
C GLU A 127 2.66 -1.65 -9.72
N GLU A 128 2.98 -1.19 -10.93
CA GLU A 128 4.27 -0.61 -11.29
C GLU A 128 4.23 0.92 -11.31
N LEU A 129 5.21 1.54 -10.65
CA LEU A 129 5.45 2.98 -10.69
C LEU A 129 6.90 3.24 -11.10
N VAL A 130 7.12 4.17 -12.03
CA VAL A 130 8.46 4.54 -12.50
C VAL A 130 8.81 5.96 -12.06
N LEU A 131 10.06 6.14 -11.62
CA LEU A 131 10.69 7.44 -11.41
C LEU A 131 11.63 7.77 -12.58
N GLU A 132 11.39 8.87 -13.29
CA GLU A 132 12.32 9.36 -14.30
C GLU A 132 13.64 9.78 -13.64
N GLY A 133 14.76 9.13 -14.01
CA GLY A 133 16.09 9.39 -13.43
C GLY A 133 16.51 8.48 -12.26
N GLY A 134 15.65 7.56 -11.83
CA GLY A 134 15.96 6.55 -10.82
C GLY A 134 16.12 7.09 -9.39
N VAL A 135 16.41 6.19 -8.44
CA VAL A 135 16.60 6.49 -7.01
C VAL A 135 17.65 7.59 -6.77
N LEU A 136 18.63 7.70 -7.66
CA LEU A 136 19.72 8.67 -7.61
C LEU A 136 19.29 10.10 -8.02
N SER A 137 18.11 10.25 -8.62
CA SER A 137 17.50 11.54 -8.93
C SER A 137 16.14 11.65 -8.24
N PRO A 138 16.08 11.85 -6.90
CA PRO A 138 14.82 11.95 -6.16
C PRO A 138 13.98 13.19 -6.56
N GLN A 139 14.55 14.09 -7.36
CA GLN A 139 13.91 15.26 -7.97
C GLN A 139 13.20 14.95 -9.29
N GLY A 140 13.32 13.72 -9.81
CA GLY A 140 12.70 13.29 -11.05
C GLY A 140 11.17 13.27 -10.99
N THR A 141 10.52 13.36 -12.15
CA THR A 141 9.07 13.25 -12.26
C THR A 141 8.66 11.80 -12.03
N TRP A 142 7.82 11.58 -11.03
CA TRP A 142 7.23 10.27 -10.73
C TRP A 142 6.03 10.03 -11.65
N ARG A 143 6.02 8.91 -12.37
CA ARG A 143 4.92 8.54 -13.28
C ARG A 143 4.37 7.18 -12.90
N TRP A 144 3.06 7.13 -12.69
CA TRP A 144 2.32 5.88 -12.65
C TRP A 144 2.33 5.28 -14.05
N CYS A 145 2.71 4.01 -14.19
CA CYS A 145 2.96 3.39 -15.49
C CYS A 145 1.76 2.65 -16.09
N LYS A 146 0.56 2.79 -15.54
CA LYS A 146 -0.66 2.21 -16.15
C LYS A 146 -1.52 3.27 -16.86
N PRO A 147 -1.80 3.12 -18.18
CA PRO A 147 -2.83 3.87 -18.87
C PRO A 147 -4.24 3.25 -18.75
N HIS A 148 -4.37 1.92 -18.52
CA HIS A 148 -5.67 1.25 -18.39
C HIS A 148 -5.61 0.06 -17.42
N LEU A 149 -6.47 0.06 -16.40
CA LEU A 149 -6.74 -1.08 -15.52
C LEU A 149 -7.48 -2.17 -16.30
N ASN A 150 -6.76 -3.20 -16.76
CA ASN A 150 -7.32 -4.53 -16.94
C ASN A 150 -6.45 -5.53 -16.16
N LEU A 151 -7.11 -6.30 -15.30
CA LEU A 151 -6.54 -7.25 -14.36
C LEU A 151 -5.73 -8.33 -15.09
N GLY A 152 -4.40 -8.32 -14.95
CA GLY A 152 -3.52 -9.25 -15.68
C GLY A 152 -2.23 -9.69 -14.96
N GLY A 153 -2.00 -9.23 -13.73
CA GLY A 153 -0.84 -9.63 -12.91
C GLY A 153 -1.30 -10.15 -11.56
N VAL A 154 -1.90 -11.33 -11.53
CA VAL A 154 -2.31 -11.99 -10.28
C VAL A 154 -1.16 -12.89 -9.83
N VAL A 155 -0.52 -12.56 -8.70
CA VAL A 155 0.32 -13.53 -7.98
C VAL A 155 -0.58 -14.20 -6.94
N LEU A 156 -1.06 -15.41 -7.26
CA LEU A 156 -1.80 -16.23 -6.31
C LEU A 156 -0.82 -16.79 -5.27
N GLN A 157 -0.79 -16.22 -4.07
CA GLN A 157 -0.18 -16.90 -2.93
C GLN A 157 -1.27 -17.69 -2.20
N ARG A 158 -1.18 -19.02 -2.22
CA ARG A 158 -1.95 -19.87 -1.30
C ARG A 158 -1.50 -19.56 0.11
N GLN A 159 -2.39 -19.06 0.96
CA GLN A 159 -2.18 -19.15 2.40
C GLN A 159 -2.10 -20.64 2.77
N PRO A 160 -1.10 -21.09 3.54
CA PRO A 160 -1.20 -22.37 4.21
C PRO A 160 -2.38 -22.28 5.18
N THR A 161 -3.42 -23.07 4.94
CA THR A 161 -4.43 -23.34 5.94
C THR A 161 -3.69 -23.88 7.17
N LEU A 162 -3.82 -23.18 8.30
CA LEU A 162 -3.50 -23.72 9.62
C LEU A 162 -4.46 -24.87 9.90
N ALA A 163 -4.21 -26.02 9.27
CA ALA A 163 -4.92 -27.26 9.50
C ALA A 163 -4.11 -28.10 10.48
N GLY A 164 -4.57 -28.08 11.74
CA GLY A 164 -4.45 -29.21 12.66
C GLY A 164 -3.06 -29.46 13.26
N ARG A 165 -2.80 -28.85 14.41
CA ARG A 165 -2.17 -29.61 15.49
C ARG A 165 -3.22 -30.59 16.05
N PRO A 166 -2.84 -31.85 16.26
CA PRO A 166 -3.10 -32.45 17.55
C PRO A 166 -1.80 -32.93 18.20
N LEU A 167 -1.77 -32.68 19.52
CA LEU A 167 -0.92 -33.16 20.61
C LEU A 167 0.25 -34.10 20.26
#